data_AF-A0A3D2M9X6-F1
#
_entry.id   AF-A0A3D2M9X6-F1
#
_cell.length_a   1.000
_cell.length_b   1.000
_cell.length_c   1.000
_cell.angle_alpha   90.00
_cell.angle_beta   90.00
_cell.angle_gamma   90.00
#
_symmetry.space_group_name_H-M   'P 1'
#
loop_
_entity.id
_entity.type
_entity.pdbx_description
1 polymer ?
#
loop_
_entity_poly.entity_id
_entity_poly.type
_entity_poly.pdbx_seq_one_letter_code
_entity_poly.pdbx_strand_id
1 'polypeptide(L)'
;MPAKLQRRLFIFIALVLLVAAAFFGHWYVIGRHYEHTDNAYVQGEITRVSSQLAARIEKVHVQDNQHVKPGDLLVTLEPGDFRLALEQARANLAIREAELA
;
A
#
# COMPACT_ATOMS: atom_id res chain seq x y z
N MET A 1 -3.64 -70.23 9.92
CA MET A 1 -2.94 -69.42 8.90
C MET A 1 -1.44 -69.62 9.06
N PRO A 2 -0.64 -69.81 8.00
CA PRO A 2 0.79 -70.06 8.15
C PRO A 2 1.44 -68.86 8.85
N ALA A 3 2.13 -69.08 9.99
CA ALA A 3 2.64 -68.03 10.88
C ALA A 3 3.53 -66.98 10.18
N LYS A 4 4.15 -67.34 9.05
CA LYS A 4 4.94 -66.43 8.20
C LYS A 4 4.08 -65.34 7.54
N LEU A 5 2.84 -65.65 7.16
CA LEU A 5 1.92 -64.69 6.53
C LEU A 5 1.39 -63.68 7.56
N GLN A 6 1.05 -64.14 8.76
CA GLN A 6 0.62 -63.25 9.86
C GLN A 6 1.73 -62.29 10.29
N ARG A 7 2.98 -62.76 10.37
CA ARG A 7 4.13 -61.89 10.68
C ARG A 7 4.36 -60.83 9.61
N ARG A 8 4.28 -61.20 8.33
CA ARG A 8 4.41 -60.26 7.20
C ARG A 8 3.29 -59.22 7.21
N LEU A 9 2.06 -59.66 7.48
CA LEU A 9 0.91 -58.77 7.59
C LEU A 9 1.05 -57.79 8.76
N PHE A 10 1.53 -58.26 9.91
CA PHE A 10 1.75 -57.40 11.06
C PHE A 10 2.83 -56.33 10.80
N ILE A 11 3.95 -56.73 10.19
CA ILE A 11 5.02 -55.80 9.80
C ILE A 11 4.50 -54.77 8.79
N PHE A 12 3.70 -55.21 7.83
CA PHE A 12 3.09 -54.31 6.84
C PHE A 12 2.17 -53.29 7.49
N ILE A 13 1.27 -53.71 8.40
CA ILE A 13 0.37 -52.81 9.13
C ILE A 13 1.17 -51.81 9.98
N ALA A 14 2.20 -52.28 10.69
CA ALA A 14 3.05 -51.41 11.50
C ALA A 14 3.75 -50.34 10.65
N LEU A 15 4.24 -50.71 9.46
CA LEU A 15 4.87 -49.76 8.52
C LEU A 15 3.86 -48.72 8.03
N VAL A 16 2.65 -49.15 7.65
CA VAL A 16 1.57 -48.25 7.20
C VAL A 16 1.20 -47.26 8.30
N LEU A 17 1.04 -47.74 9.54
CA LEU A 17 0.73 -46.88 10.69
C LEU A 17 1.85 -45.85 10.95
N LEU A 18 3.11 -46.26 10.81
CA LEU A 18 4.25 -45.35 11.02
C LEU A 18 4.30 -44.25 9.95
N VAL A 19 4.06 -44.58 8.69
CA VAL A 19 3.99 -43.60 7.59
C VAL A 19 2.82 -42.64 7.80
N ALA A 20 1.65 -43.16 8.19
CA ALA A 20 0.47 -42.34 8.46
C ALA A 20 0.71 -41.38 9.64
N ALA A 21 1.33 -41.85 10.73
CA ALA A 21 1.67 -41.03 11.88
C ALA A 21 2.70 -39.94 11.53
N ALA A 22 3.70 -40.25 10.71
CA ALA A 22 4.69 -39.27 10.25
C ALA A 22 4.04 -38.17 9.38
N PHE A 23 3.17 -38.56 8.44
CA PHE A 23 2.44 -37.60 7.60
C PHE A 23 1.50 -36.72 8.43
N PHE A 24 0.75 -37.31 9.36
CA PHE A 24 -0.14 -36.59 10.25
C PHE A 24 0.63 -35.63 11.17
N GLY A 25 1.76 -36.07 11.73
CA GLY A 25 2.63 -35.21 12.55
C GLY A 25 3.16 -34.01 11.77
N HIS A 26 3.61 -34.22 10.53
CA HIS A 26 4.06 -33.14 9.66
C HIS A 26 2.95 -32.12 9.35
N TRP A 27 1.75 -32.62 8.99
CA TRP A 27 0.60 -31.76 8.75
C TRP A 27 0.16 -30.99 10.01
N TYR A 28 0.16 -31.64 11.17
CA TYR A 28 -0.26 -31.05 12.44
C TYR A 28 0.66 -29.93 12.93
N VAL A 29 1.98 -30.09 12.73
CA VAL A 29 2.96 -29.10 13.18
C VAL A 29 3.13 -27.97 12.16
N ILE A 30 3.19 -28.30 10.86
CA ILE A 30 3.57 -27.35 9.81
C ILE A 30 2.35 -26.96 8.97
N GLY A 31 1.75 -27.95 8.30
CA GLY A 31 0.75 -27.71 7.24
C GLY A 31 -0.47 -26.91 7.68
N ARG A 32 -0.91 -27.02 8.93
CA ARG A 32 -2.11 -26.32 9.43
C ARG A 32 -1.97 -24.81 9.60
N HIS A 33 -0.75 -24.26 9.58
CA HIS A 33 -0.51 -22.84 9.87
C HIS A 33 -0.22 -22.00 8.62
N TYR A 34 -0.11 -22.63 7.45
CA TYR A 34 0.25 -21.94 6.21
C TYR A 34 -0.89 -22.05 5.21
N GLU A 35 -1.60 -20.94 5.05
CA GLU A 35 -2.57 -20.77 3.98
C GLU A 35 -1.85 -20.19 2.76
N HIS A 36 -1.89 -20.90 1.64
CA HIS A 36 -1.32 -20.44 0.38
C HIS A 36 -2.47 -20.04 -0.55
N THR A 37 -2.46 -18.81 -1.01
CA THR A 37 -3.44 -18.30 -1.97
C THR A 37 -2.75 -17.38 -2.96
N ASP A 38 -3.06 -17.57 -4.23
CA ASP A 38 -2.63 -16.66 -5.30
C ASP A 38 -3.53 -15.42 -5.37
N ASN A 39 -4.66 -15.43 -4.65
CA ASN A 39 -5.67 -14.38 -4.66
C ASN A 39 -5.57 -13.54 -3.39
N ALA A 40 -4.59 -12.65 -3.34
CA ALA A 40 -4.41 -11.67 -2.28
C ALA A 40 -4.43 -10.25 -2.85
N TYR A 41 -5.29 -9.39 -2.30
CA TYR A 41 -5.42 -7.99 -2.71
C TYR A 41 -5.26 -7.08 -1.49
N VAL A 42 -4.52 -5.97 -1.66
CA VAL A 42 -4.39 -4.93 -0.63
C VAL A 42 -5.46 -3.88 -0.89
N GLN A 43 -6.29 -3.61 0.12
CA GLN A 43 -7.26 -2.52 0.07
C GLN A 43 -6.63 -1.26 0.66
N GLY A 44 -6.67 -0.16 -0.09
CA GLY A 44 -6.22 1.15 0.34
C GLY A 44 -7.28 2.20 0.03
N GLU A 45 -7.39 3.22 0.87
CA GLU A 45 -8.23 4.38 0.60
C GLU A 45 -7.46 5.37 -0.29
N ILE A 46 -8.04 5.73 -1.43
CA ILE A 46 -7.42 6.65 -2.39
C ILE A 46 -8.20 7.97 -2.36
N THR A 47 -7.55 9.03 -1.88
CA THR A 47 -8.10 10.39 -1.91
C THR A 47 -7.45 11.18 -3.04
N ARG A 48 -8.28 11.85 -3.86
CA ARG A 48 -7.78 12.74 -4.92
C ARG A 48 -7.43 14.11 -4.31
N VAL A 49 -6.25 14.60 -4.64
CA VAL A 49 -5.78 15.94 -4.26
C VAL A 49 -5.78 16.83 -5.49
N SER A 50 -6.32 18.04 -5.36
CA SER A 50 -6.36 19.03 -6.43
C SER A 50 -6.00 20.42 -5.91
N SER A 51 -5.46 21.26 -6.79
CA SER A 51 -5.31 22.69 -6.51
C SER A 51 -6.67 23.34 -6.30
N GLN A 52 -6.74 24.29 -5.37
CA GLN A 52 -7.90 25.17 -5.21
C GLN A 52 -7.96 26.26 -6.28
N LEU A 53 -6.82 26.59 -6.88
CA LEU A 53 -6.69 27.60 -7.93
C LEU A 53 -6.52 26.92 -9.29
N ALA A 54 -7.23 27.43 -10.30
CA ALA A 54 -7.01 27.06 -11.69
C ALA A 54 -5.74 27.77 -12.19
N ALA A 55 -4.63 27.05 -12.25
CA ALA A 55 -3.33 27.56 -12.67
C ALA A 55 -2.56 26.52 -13.46
N ARG A 56 -1.58 26.97 -14.26
CA ARG A 56 -0.68 26.07 -14.98
C ARG A 56 0.32 25.42 -14.01
N ILE A 57 0.65 24.16 -14.24
CA ILE A 57 1.70 23.46 -13.50
C ILE A 57 3.06 23.96 -13.98
N GLU A 58 3.87 24.46 -13.06
CA GLU A 58 5.27 24.84 -13.30
C GLU A 58 6.18 23.61 -13.12
N LYS A 59 6.00 22.87 -12.02
CA LYS A 59 6.83 21.70 -11.70
C LYS A 59 6.09 20.68 -10.84
N VAL A 60 6.38 19.40 -11.08
CA VAL A 60 5.96 18.28 -10.22
C VAL A 60 7.19 17.81 -9.44
N HIS A 61 7.07 17.70 -8.11
CA HIS A 61 8.18 17.35 -7.21
C HIS A 61 8.13 15.91 -6.71
N VAL A 62 7.13 15.15 -7.14
CA VAL A 62 6.90 13.75 -6.72
C VAL A 62 6.93 12.80 -7.90
N GLN A 63 7.22 11.55 -7.59
CA GLN A 63 7.20 10.41 -8.52
C GLN A 63 6.10 9.42 -8.12
N ASP A 64 5.78 8.51 -9.04
CA ASP A 64 4.78 7.47 -8.79
C ASP A 64 5.14 6.60 -7.59
N ASN A 65 4.16 6.33 -6.74
CA ASN A 65 4.28 5.55 -5.50
C ASN A 65 5.29 6.10 -4.48
N GLN A 66 5.70 7.37 -4.62
CA GLN A 66 6.57 8.02 -3.64
C GLN A 66 5.83 8.20 -2.31
N HIS A 67 6.49 7.83 -1.21
CA HIS A 67 5.99 8.10 0.13
C HIS A 67 6.17 9.60 0.47
N VAL A 68 5.09 10.26 0.88
CA VAL A 68 5.05 11.69 1.22
C VAL A 68 4.43 11.90 2.59
N LYS A 69 4.76 13.02 3.23
CA LYS A 69 4.24 13.44 4.53
C LYS A 69 3.29 14.63 4.41
N PRO A 70 2.44 14.86 5.41
CA PRO A 70 1.62 16.07 5.46
C PRO A 70 2.49 17.32 5.39
N GLY A 71 2.16 18.23 4.47
CA GLY A 71 2.89 19.48 4.25
C GLY A 71 3.98 19.41 3.18
N ASP A 72 4.27 18.23 2.61
CA ASP A 72 5.24 18.11 1.53
C ASP A 72 4.75 18.83 0.27
N LEU A 73 5.67 19.52 -0.41
CA LEU A 73 5.40 20.19 -1.67
C LEU A 73 5.28 19.15 -2.79
N LEU A 74 4.06 18.97 -3.32
CA LEU A 74 3.82 18.00 -4.39
C LEU A 74 3.97 18.63 -5.78
N VAL A 75 3.40 19.83 -5.98
CA VAL A 75 3.32 20.52 -7.27
C VAL A 75 3.47 22.02 -7.04
N THR A 76 4.24 22.68 -7.91
CA THR A 76 4.32 24.15 -7.99
C THR A 76 3.50 24.63 -9.17
N LEU A 77 2.70 25.67 -8.95
CA LEU A 77 1.85 26.32 -9.95
C LEU A 77 2.48 27.65 -10.38
N GLU A 78 2.34 27.96 -11.67
CA GLU A 78 2.86 29.19 -12.25
C GLU A 78 2.13 30.42 -11.66
N PRO A 79 2.83 31.40 -11.07
CA PRO A 79 2.20 32.49 -10.31
C PRO A 79 1.89 33.74 -11.13
N GLY A 80 2.11 33.76 -12.45
CA GLY A 80 2.13 34.97 -13.27
C GLY A 80 0.92 35.90 -13.07
N ASP A 81 -0.28 35.41 -13.39
CA ASP A 81 -1.51 36.20 -13.30
C ASP A 81 -1.84 36.61 -11.86
N PHE A 82 -1.60 35.69 -10.91
CA PHE A 82 -1.85 35.94 -9.49
C PHE A 82 -0.92 37.00 -8.90
N ARG A 83 0.34 37.03 -9.32
CA ARG A 83 1.32 38.03 -8.87
C ARG A 83 0.96 39.41 -9.39
N LEU A 84 0.59 39.51 -10.67
CA LEU A 84 0.17 40.77 -11.26
C LEU A 84 -1.09 41.32 -10.57
N ALA A 85 -2.09 40.47 -10.34
CA ALA A 85 -3.31 40.86 -9.64
C ALA A 85 -3.03 41.32 -8.20
N LEU A 86 -2.12 40.64 -7.50
CA LEU A 86 -1.70 41.02 -6.14
C LEU A 86 -0.98 42.38 -6.13
N GLU A 87 -0.09 42.62 -7.09
CA GLU A 87 0.61 43.90 -7.23
C GLU A 87 -0.36 45.05 -7.52
N GLN A 88 -1.33 44.85 -8.42
CA GLN A 88 -2.38 45.83 -8.70
C GLN A 88 -3.22 46.14 -7.45
N ALA A 89 -3.63 45.11 -6.70
CA ALA A 89 -4.40 45.30 -5.47
C ALA A 89 -3.61 46.09 -4.42
N ARG A 90 -2.31 45.81 -4.27
CA ARG A 90 -1.42 46.55 -3.35
C ARG A 90 -1.22 48.01 -3.78
N ALA A 91 -1.05 48.26 -5.08
CA ALA A 91 -0.95 49.62 -5.60
C ALA A 91 -2.24 50.43 -5.33
N ASN A 92 -3.40 49.81 -5.56
CA ASN A 92 -4.68 50.43 -5.25
C ASN A 92 -4.86 50.71 -3.75
N LEU A 93 -4.42 49.80 -2.88
CA LEU A 93 -4.42 50.01 -1.44
C LEU A 93 -3.54 51.20 -1.04
N ALA A 94 -2.31 51.29 -1.58
CA ALA A 94 -1.40 52.38 -1.28
C ALA A 94 -1.95 53.76 -1.70
N ILE A 95 -2.63 53.83 -2.84
CA ILE A 95 -3.30 55.07 -3.29
C ILE A 95 -4.38 55.47 -2.28
N ARG A 96 -5.21 54.53 -1.84
CA ARG A 96 -6.29 54.77 -0.86
C ARG A 96 -5.74 55.23 0.50
N GLU A 97 -4.66 54.60 0.97
CA GLU A 97 -4.02 54.97 2.22
C GLU A 97 -3.43 56.38 2.16
N ALA A 98 -2.87 56.77 1.01
CA ALA A 98 -2.37 58.12 0.77
C ALA A 98 -3.50 59.17 0.66
N GLU A 99 -4.70 58.79 0.20
CA GLU A 99 -5.89 59.68 0.19
C GLU A 99 -6.44 59.96 1.60
N LEU A 100 -6.22 59.04 2.55
CA LEU A 100 -6.71 59.14 3.93
C LEU A 100 -5.71 59.83 4.89
N ALA A 101 -4.47 60.01 4.47
CA ALA A 101 -3.39 60.66 5.22
C ALA A 101 -3.36 62.17 4.98
#